data_AF-A0A9Q3YPD6-F1
#
_entry.id   AF-A0A9Q3YPD6-F1
#
_cell.length_a   1.000
_cell.length_b   1.000
_cell.length_c   1.000
_cell.angle_alpha   90.00
_cell.angle_beta   90.00
_cell.angle_gamma   90.00
#
_symmetry.space_group_name_H-M   'P 1'
#
loop_
_entity.id
_entity.type
_entity.pdbx_description
1 polymer ?
#
loop_
_entity_poly.entity_id
_entity_poly.type
_entity_poly.pdbx_seq_one_letter_code
_entity_poly.pdbx_strand_id
1 'polypeptide(L)'
;MKNINVFGYATFGSPNGFTQSCIYGNKNLEKALKTFDLKTDGIQLLSPSDRIYSIRKEGLGDKSIVSYSVYTYAKEKNSNRTGTFIGTSLIFSDETPTENLILNSLHQIHQNLKNNNVSNNVLNSNHSKDFNIQNIFSKDFEKLQYQTNKFDFVEWENSGKTLVVYTTKFEQNEIQNLFKKSFPLLPKYDTIFFIDSKEIAEFVSQKRLFRIIDKNGLDQEIQILEEERKQKVINTISRFEKEKEKLEEDRKNELVNLKKQIEQNEQKHSENQKKIEESKSNLTSLDHHYNNFLNKISALVSALNSEKQLEEVNHSFKQLEREFNTEKRKLGTPLQTSSLFNTNTTNHVSTQYTNPYQRDLNDRNTERSEKNRNFGTLAIISIIINLLFVGGATYFYFMYYEEVKEIVPQEIIIEKPYIEKNYVVEESKLNPIPNDFAKDENNKKLILDQLVENNTSIDKTVELIFEKNKIIRDSYQFQKDDYADELIRKNPGAFNSNKILQKKDSLTKIPFFSSSLNPNISTSN
;
A
#
# COMPACT_ATOMS: atom_id res chain seq x y z
N MET A 1 2.69 15.88 28.34
CA MET A 1 2.80 14.42 28.61
C MET A 1 4.28 14.09 28.65
N LYS A 2 4.74 13.15 29.48
CA LYS A 2 6.13 12.70 29.43
C LYS A 2 6.34 11.95 28.12
N ASN A 3 7.32 12.36 27.32
CA ASN A 3 7.65 11.73 26.03
C ASN A 3 8.36 10.38 26.19
N ILE A 4 8.66 10.00 27.44
CA ILE A 4 9.38 8.79 27.81
C ILE A 4 8.54 7.98 28.77
N ASN A 5 8.38 6.71 28.47
CA ASN A 5 7.69 5.74 29.30
C ASN A 5 8.60 4.54 29.49
N VAL A 6 8.50 3.89 30.64
CA VAL A 6 9.28 2.71 30.97
C VAL A 6 8.33 1.61 31.35
N PHE A 7 8.52 0.45 30.74
CA PHE A 7 7.71 -0.73 30.95
C PHE A 7 8.56 -1.85 31.52
N GLY A 8 8.02 -2.54 32.53
CA GLY A 8 8.54 -3.79 33.05
C GLY A 8 7.55 -4.91 32.74
N TYR A 9 8.06 -6.06 32.33
CA TYR A 9 7.23 -7.21 31.98
C TYR A 9 7.99 -8.51 32.20
N ALA A 10 7.23 -9.58 32.39
CA ALA A 10 7.78 -10.93 32.48
C ALA A 10 6.70 -11.99 32.23
N THR A 11 7.18 -13.22 32.21
CA THR A 11 6.41 -14.43 32.01
C THR A 11 6.23 -15.15 33.36
N PHE A 12 5.00 -15.24 33.87
CA PHE A 12 4.72 -15.64 35.27
C PHE A 12 4.03 -17.01 35.44
N GLY A 13 3.74 -17.72 34.36
CA GLY A 13 3.04 -19.01 34.40
C GLY A 13 1.54 -18.88 34.66
N SER A 14 0.82 -20.01 34.67
CA SER A 14 -0.64 -20.03 34.89
C SER A 14 -1.01 -19.60 36.32
N PRO A 15 -2.08 -18.80 36.53
CA PRO A 15 -3.03 -18.31 35.53
C PRO A 15 -2.60 -17.00 34.83
N ASN A 16 -1.52 -16.37 35.27
CA ASN A 16 -1.20 -14.98 34.89
C ASN A 16 -0.56 -14.82 33.50
N GLY A 17 0.18 -15.83 33.02
CA GLY A 17 0.83 -15.79 31.71
C GLY A 17 1.87 -14.67 31.58
N PHE A 18 1.93 -14.04 30.40
CA PHE A 18 2.73 -12.84 30.18
C PHE A 18 1.98 -11.62 30.72
N THR A 19 2.65 -10.78 31.52
CA THR A 19 2.08 -9.50 31.97
C THR A 19 3.08 -8.35 31.81
N GLN A 20 2.56 -7.16 31.51
CA GLN A 20 3.34 -5.93 31.37
C GLN A 20 2.72 -4.79 32.17
N SER A 21 3.58 -3.92 32.70
CA SER A 21 3.18 -2.73 33.45
C SER A 21 4.06 -1.54 33.07
N CYS A 22 3.44 -0.35 33.00
CA CYS A 22 4.12 0.93 32.92
C CYS A 22 4.62 1.29 34.32
N ILE A 23 5.94 1.18 34.50
CA ILE A 23 6.62 1.50 35.75
C ILE A 23 6.94 3.00 35.87
N TYR A 24 6.98 3.71 34.73
CA TYR A 24 7.15 5.17 34.68
C TYR A 24 6.49 5.76 33.43
N GLY A 25 5.83 6.90 33.58
CA GLY A 25 5.19 7.62 32.48
C GLY A 25 3.68 7.43 32.44
N ASN A 26 3.13 7.31 31.24
CA ASN A 26 1.70 7.22 30.97
C ASN A 26 1.19 5.78 31.07
N LYS A 27 0.41 5.48 32.11
CA LYS A 27 -0.20 4.16 32.32
C LYS A 27 -1.24 3.78 31.27
N ASN A 28 -1.85 4.75 30.58
CA ASN A 28 -2.83 4.45 29.53
C ASN A 28 -2.20 3.70 28.35
N LEU A 29 -0.87 3.81 28.17
CA LEU A 29 -0.15 3.07 27.14
C LEU A 29 -0.14 1.55 27.39
N GLU A 30 -0.35 1.09 28.63
CA GLU A 30 -0.39 -0.35 28.94
C GLU A 30 -1.44 -1.10 28.14
N LYS A 31 -2.60 -0.46 27.92
CA LYS A 31 -3.73 -1.02 27.16
C LYS A 31 -3.66 -0.71 25.67
N ALA A 32 -2.88 0.30 25.28
CA ALA A 32 -2.86 0.81 23.91
C ALA A 32 -1.74 0.19 23.06
N LEU A 33 -0.60 -0.16 23.67
CA LEU A 33 0.53 -0.74 22.98
C LEU A 33 0.40 -2.26 22.86
N LYS A 34 0.94 -2.83 21.78
CA LYS A 34 1.09 -4.27 21.63
C LYS A 34 1.92 -4.83 22.77
N THR A 35 1.63 -6.07 23.14
CA THR A 35 2.38 -6.74 24.22
C THR A 35 3.86 -6.83 23.86
N PHE A 36 4.74 -6.69 24.84
CA PHE A 36 6.17 -6.95 24.69
C PHE A 36 6.51 -8.44 24.80
N ASP A 37 5.52 -9.32 24.69
CA ASP A 37 5.74 -10.76 24.79
C ASP A 37 6.66 -11.23 23.66
N LEU A 38 7.60 -12.11 23.98
CA LEU A 38 8.36 -12.79 22.94
C LEU A 38 7.41 -13.82 22.34
N LYS A 39 7.19 -13.72 21.02
CA LYS A 39 6.52 -14.78 20.25
C LYS A 39 7.38 -16.04 20.33
N THR A 40 7.20 -16.84 21.39
CA THR A 40 8.06 -17.99 21.75
C THR A 40 8.09 -19.08 20.68
N ASP A 41 7.12 -19.08 19.78
CA ASP A 41 7.09 -19.85 18.54
C ASP A 41 8.13 -19.40 17.51
N GLY A 42 8.52 -18.13 17.51
CA GLY A 42 9.49 -17.54 16.57
C GLY A 42 10.84 -17.13 17.16
N ILE A 43 10.88 -16.71 18.43
CA ILE A 43 12.12 -16.35 19.14
C ILE A 43 11.94 -16.55 20.65
N GLN A 44 12.93 -17.14 21.31
CA GLN A 44 12.89 -17.34 22.76
C GLN A 44 14.30 -17.35 23.37
N LEU A 45 14.38 -17.07 24.68
CA LEU A 45 15.59 -17.22 25.48
C LEU A 45 15.74 -18.69 25.90
N LEU A 46 16.89 -19.30 25.64
CA LEU A 46 17.12 -20.74 25.83
C LEU A 46 17.98 -21.03 27.07
N SER A 47 18.90 -20.11 27.39
CA SER A 47 19.89 -20.26 28.46
C SER A 47 19.91 -19.07 29.43
N PRO A 48 20.33 -19.25 30.71
CA PRO A 48 20.38 -18.17 31.70
C PRO A 48 21.27 -16.97 31.35
N SER A 49 22.28 -17.19 30.50
CA SER A 49 23.18 -16.16 29.99
C SER A 49 22.60 -15.35 28.83
N ASP A 50 21.55 -15.88 28.19
CA ASP A 50 21.02 -15.30 26.95
C ASP A 50 20.36 -13.95 27.19
N ARG A 51 20.48 -13.11 26.17
CA ARG A 51 19.86 -11.80 26.11
C ARG A 51 19.34 -11.56 24.70
N ILE A 52 18.25 -10.82 24.61
CA ILE A 52 17.72 -10.34 23.34
C ILE A 52 17.51 -8.83 23.51
N TYR A 53 17.96 -8.06 22.53
CA TYR A 53 17.59 -6.65 22.42
C TYR A 53 16.59 -6.49 21.30
N SER A 54 15.77 -5.45 21.35
CA SER A 54 14.96 -5.10 20.19
C SER A 54 14.72 -3.61 20.07
N ILE A 55 14.46 -3.19 18.83
CA ILE A 55 13.84 -1.91 18.52
C ILE A 55 12.52 -2.19 17.80
N ARG A 56 11.45 -1.52 18.24
CA ARG A 56 10.10 -1.72 17.71
C ARG A 56 9.46 -0.38 17.41
N LYS A 57 8.83 -0.24 16.25
CA LYS A 57 7.94 0.89 15.94
C LYS A 57 6.48 0.49 16.11
N GLU A 58 5.68 1.45 16.54
CA GLU A 58 4.22 1.37 16.58
C GLU A 58 3.62 2.75 16.26
N GLY A 59 2.47 2.77 15.58
CA GLY A 59 1.65 3.97 15.43
C GLY A 59 0.45 3.91 16.38
N LEU A 60 0.22 4.99 17.14
CA LEU A 60 -0.93 5.11 18.04
C LEU A 60 -1.64 6.45 17.81
N GLY A 61 -2.70 6.43 17.00
CA GLY A 61 -3.33 7.65 16.50
C GLY A 61 -2.33 8.47 15.70
N ASP A 62 -2.20 9.76 16.03
CA ASP A 62 -1.25 10.67 15.38
C ASP A 62 0.17 10.59 15.95
N LYS A 63 0.42 9.68 16.91
CA LYS A 63 1.72 9.54 17.55
C LYS A 63 2.52 8.39 16.98
N SER A 64 3.77 8.69 16.69
CA SER A 64 4.77 7.72 16.30
C SER A 64 5.49 7.24 17.55
N ILE A 65 5.61 5.93 17.76
CA ILE A 65 6.19 5.35 18.97
C ILE A 65 7.35 4.44 18.62
N VAL A 66 8.49 4.62 19.28
CA VAL A 66 9.63 3.70 19.20
C VAL A 66 9.93 3.15 20.58
N SER A 67 10.03 1.83 20.66
CA SER A 67 10.38 1.10 21.88
C SER A 67 11.72 0.41 21.72
N TYR A 68 12.61 0.61 22.70
CA TYR A 68 13.87 -0.10 22.82
C TYR A 68 13.75 -1.05 24.00
N SER A 69 14.01 -2.33 23.76
CA SER A 69 13.73 -3.38 24.73
C SER A 69 14.95 -4.25 24.97
N VAL A 70 15.02 -4.79 26.18
CA VAL A 70 15.97 -5.85 26.54
C VAL A 70 15.20 -6.94 27.28
N TYR A 71 15.54 -8.18 26.93
CA TYR A 71 14.97 -9.40 27.46
C TYR A 71 16.11 -10.24 28.03
N THR A 72 15.96 -10.76 29.24
CA THR A 72 16.89 -11.74 29.79
C THR A 72 16.14 -12.90 30.43
N TYR A 73 16.80 -14.06 30.48
CA TYR A 73 16.22 -15.25 31.05
C TYR A 73 15.81 -15.05 32.51
N ALA A 74 14.58 -15.46 32.83
CA ALA A 74 14.08 -15.60 34.18
C ALA A 74 13.01 -16.70 34.19
N LYS A 75 13.23 -17.75 34.97
CA LYS A 75 12.33 -18.87 35.15
C LYS A 75 11.11 -18.43 35.94
N GLU A 76 9.93 -18.84 35.49
CA GLU A 76 8.71 -18.65 36.25
C GLU A 76 8.70 -19.56 37.50
N LYS A 77 8.07 -19.08 38.58
CA LYS A 77 8.01 -19.82 39.84
C LYS A 77 7.18 -21.09 39.64
N ASN A 78 7.71 -22.24 40.07
CA ASN A 78 7.01 -23.54 40.08
C ASN A 78 6.61 -24.09 38.70
N SER A 79 7.23 -23.69 37.60
CA SER A 79 6.98 -24.34 36.30
C SER A 79 8.25 -24.63 35.52
N ASN A 80 8.15 -25.63 34.64
CA ASN A 80 9.22 -26.10 33.77
C ASN A 80 9.09 -25.56 32.34
N ARG A 81 8.20 -24.59 32.11
CA ARG A 81 8.07 -23.93 30.80
C ARG A 81 9.39 -23.29 30.40
N THR A 82 9.79 -23.52 29.16
CA THR A 82 10.96 -22.89 28.52
C THR A 82 10.59 -21.54 27.90
N GLY A 83 11.59 -20.70 27.63
CA GLY A 83 11.36 -19.41 26.97
C GLY A 83 10.76 -18.34 27.89
N THR A 84 10.82 -18.52 29.21
CA THR A 84 10.36 -17.53 30.18
C THR A 84 11.42 -16.46 30.40
N PHE A 85 10.99 -15.21 30.63
CA PHE A 85 11.89 -14.10 30.70
C PHE A 85 11.40 -12.97 31.60
N ILE A 86 12.31 -12.06 31.90
CA ILE A 86 12.03 -10.71 32.39
C ILE A 86 12.56 -9.72 31.36
N GLY A 87 11.84 -8.63 31.15
CA GLY A 87 12.27 -7.60 30.23
C GLY A 87 11.90 -6.20 30.65
N THR A 88 12.50 -5.25 29.95
CA THR A 88 12.34 -3.82 30.17
C THR A 88 12.31 -3.12 28.84
N SER A 89 11.39 -2.17 28.67
CA SER A 89 11.31 -1.32 27.48
C SER A 89 11.37 0.15 27.85
N LEU A 90 12.19 0.92 27.14
CA LEU A 90 12.10 2.37 27.05
C LEU A 90 11.29 2.75 25.82
N ILE A 91 10.26 3.56 26.02
CA ILE A 91 9.28 3.90 25.00
C ILE A 91 9.26 5.40 24.80
N PHE A 92 9.46 5.82 23.56
CA PHE A 92 9.56 7.20 23.17
C PHE A 92 8.46 7.56 22.17
N SER A 93 7.90 8.75 22.29
CA SER A 93 6.88 9.27 21.36
C SER A 93 7.45 10.42 20.54
N ASP A 94 7.32 10.32 19.22
CA ASP A 94 7.67 11.30 18.17
C ASP A 94 9.15 11.71 18.07
N GLU A 95 9.93 11.49 19.13
CA GLU A 95 11.33 11.85 19.22
C GLU A 95 12.10 10.88 20.11
N THR A 96 13.39 10.66 19.84
CA THR A 96 14.28 9.83 20.68
C THR A 96 15.61 10.52 20.97
N PRO A 97 16.20 10.34 22.16
CA PRO A 97 17.55 10.80 22.43
C PRO A 97 18.59 9.93 21.69
N THR A 98 19.87 10.25 21.84
CA THR A 98 20.96 9.45 21.24
C THR A 98 21.01 8.02 21.78
N GLU A 99 21.42 7.06 20.93
CA GLU A 99 21.37 5.63 21.23
C GLU A 99 22.23 5.23 22.44
N ASN A 100 23.31 5.98 22.71
CA ASN A 100 24.14 5.76 23.90
C ASN A 100 23.35 6.02 25.19
N LEU A 101 22.59 7.12 25.25
CA LEU A 101 21.79 7.45 26.43
C LEU A 101 20.66 6.44 26.62
N ILE A 102 20.02 6.03 25.52
CA ILE A 102 18.99 4.98 25.52
C ILE A 102 19.55 3.68 26.08
N LEU A 103 20.66 3.19 25.52
CA LEU A 103 21.24 1.90 25.90
C LEU A 103 21.70 1.90 27.36
N ASN A 104 22.38 2.95 27.81
CA ASN A 104 22.83 3.06 29.20
C ASN A 104 21.67 3.04 30.18
N SER A 105 20.62 3.81 29.89
CA SER A 105 19.43 3.87 30.74
C SER A 105 18.67 2.55 30.73
N LEU A 106 18.50 1.94 29.56
CA LEU A 106 17.83 0.65 29.40
C LEU A 106 18.55 -0.45 30.18
N HIS A 107 19.88 -0.53 30.04
CA HIS A 107 20.69 -1.49 30.80
C HIS A 107 20.59 -1.27 32.30
N GLN A 108 20.77 -0.04 32.76
CA GLN A 108 20.76 0.25 34.18
C GLN A 108 19.42 -0.10 34.83
N ILE A 109 18.32 0.35 34.22
CA ILE A 109 16.98 0.07 34.72
C ILE A 109 16.72 -1.43 34.69
N HIS A 110 17.07 -2.12 33.59
CA HIS A 110 16.85 -3.55 33.47
C HIS A 110 17.63 -4.35 34.51
N GLN A 111 18.91 -4.03 34.73
CA GLN A 111 19.74 -4.72 35.72
C GLN A 111 19.19 -4.51 37.14
N ASN A 112 18.82 -3.27 37.49
CA ASN A 112 18.22 -3.00 38.81
C ASN A 112 16.88 -3.73 38.97
N LEU A 113 16.02 -3.69 37.95
CA LEU A 113 14.73 -4.40 37.96
C LEU A 113 14.94 -5.91 38.11
N LYS A 114 15.89 -6.50 37.38
CA LYS A 114 16.24 -7.92 37.48
C LYS A 114 16.76 -8.26 38.87
N ASN A 115 17.73 -7.53 39.40
CA ASN A 115 18.31 -7.78 40.72
C ASN A 115 17.29 -7.71 41.84
N ASN A 116 16.31 -6.82 41.73
CA ASN A 116 15.25 -6.67 42.72
C ASN A 116 14.19 -7.79 42.66
N ASN A 117 14.02 -8.43 41.50
CA ASN A 117 12.85 -9.29 41.22
C ASN A 117 13.20 -10.73 40.81
N VAL A 118 14.48 -11.06 40.64
CA VAL A 118 14.95 -12.38 40.22
C VAL A 118 16.00 -12.90 41.20
N SER A 119 15.76 -14.08 41.77
CA SER A 119 16.68 -14.80 42.65
C SER A 119 17.00 -16.16 42.05
N ASN A 120 18.28 -16.51 41.91
CA ASN A 120 18.71 -17.79 41.31
C ASN A 120 18.07 -18.05 39.93
N ASN A 121 17.97 -17.02 39.09
CA ASN A 121 17.28 -17.04 37.79
C ASN A 121 15.77 -17.36 37.87
N VAL A 122 15.12 -17.22 39.03
CA VAL A 122 13.66 -17.43 39.21
C VAL A 122 12.98 -16.12 39.60
N LEU A 123 11.82 -15.83 39.03
CA LEU A 123 11.00 -14.67 39.38
C LEU A 123 10.46 -14.76 40.81
N ASN A 124 10.59 -13.66 41.56
CA ASN A 124 10.13 -13.57 42.95
C ASN A 124 8.63 -13.25 43.05
N SER A 125 8.06 -12.57 42.04
CA SER A 125 6.65 -12.16 41.98
C SER A 125 5.87 -12.91 40.90
N ASN A 126 4.54 -12.80 40.93
CA ASN A 126 3.63 -13.47 40.00
C ASN A 126 2.97 -12.51 39.00
N HIS A 127 3.22 -11.20 39.08
CA HIS A 127 2.76 -10.19 38.12
C HIS A 127 3.75 -9.01 38.05
N SER A 128 3.86 -8.38 36.87
CA SER A 128 4.68 -7.18 36.64
C SER A 128 4.28 -5.95 37.47
N LYS A 129 3.07 -5.90 38.04
CA LYS A 129 2.63 -4.82 38.93
C LYS A 129 3.22 -4.94 40.33
N ASP A 130 3.59 -6.16 40.71
CA ASP A 130 4.17 -6.48 42.01
C ASP A 130 5.71 -6.41 41.97
N PHE A 131 6.28 -5.96 40.85
CA PHE A 131 7.72 -5.77 40.77
C PHE A 131 8.18 -4.73 41.79
N ASN A 132 9.26 -5.06 42.49
CA ASN A 132 9.98 -4.11 43.31
C ASN A 132 10.70 -3.11 42.39
N ILE A 133 10.07 -1.95 42.24
CA ILE A 133 10.55 -0.80 41.44
C ILE A 133 11.36 0.21 42.27
N GLN A 134 11.75 -0.13 43.50
CA GLN A 134 12.58 0.77 44.31
C GLN A 134 13.99 0.89 43.73
N ASN A 135 14.51 2.11 43.69
CA ASN A 135 15.88 2.42 43.23
C ASN A 135 16.24 1.91 41.83
N ILE A 136 15.26 1.74 40.93
CA ILE A 136 15.52 1.28 39.57
C ILE A 136 16.05 2.39 38.64
N PHE A 137 15.61 3.63 38.87
CA PHE A 137 16.02 4.79 38.07
C PHE A 137 17.27 5.44 38.66
N SER A 138 18.18 5.83 37.78
CA SER A 138 19.35 6.62 38.19
C SER A 138 19.04 8.10 38.26
N LYS A 139 19.91 8.84 38.96
CA LYS A 139 19.85 10.31 38.99
C LYS A 139 19.94 10.93 37.59
N ASP A 140 20.52 10.20 36.65
CA ASP A 140 20.74 10.64 35.27
C ASP A 140 19.61 10.26 34.32
N PHE A 141 18.59 9.52 34.77
CA PHE A 141 17.47 9.09 33.92
C PHE A 141 16.71 10.28 33.31
N GLU A 142 16.62 11.40 34.04
CA GLU A 142 15.98 12.62 33.54
C GLU A 142 16.70 13.22 32.34
N LYS A 143 18.01 12.92 32.16
CA LYS A 143 18.81 13.38 31.02
C LYS A 143 18.25 12.90 29.67
N LEU A 144 17.47 11.82 29.64
CA LEU A 144 16.85 11.31 28.42
C LEU A 144 15.85 12.29 27.79
N GLN A 145 15.35 13.26 28.55
CA GLN A 145 14.40 14.28 28.05
C GLN A 145 15.11 15.44 27.34
N TYR A 146 16.44 15.47 27.34
CA TYR A 146 17.24 16.53 26.75
C TYR A 146 17.96 16.00 25.50
N GLN A 147 18.08 16.83 24.46
CA GLN A 147 18.75 16.49 23.19
C GLN A 147 18.10 15.31 22.45
N THR A 148 16.83 15.48 22.09
CA THR A 148 16.05 14.52 21.30
C THR A 148 16.10 14.85 19.81
N ASN A 149 16.02 13.80 18.99
CA ASN A 149 15.86 13.88 17.54
C ASN A 149 14.45 13.44 17.18
N LYS A 150 13.74 14.25 16.40
CA LYS A 150 12.42 13.89 15.88
C LYS A 150 12.53 12.74 14.89
N PHE A 151 11.46 11.95 14.81
CA PHE A 151 11.32 10.92 13.79
C PHE A 151 11.12 11.59 12.43
N ASP A 152 11.99 11.28 11.48
CA ASP A 152 11.94 11.81 10.11
C ASP A 152 11.53 10.72 9.12
N PHE A 153 10.35 10.13 9.37
CA PHE A 153 9.82 9.07 8.53
C PHE A 153 8.48 9.45 7.96
N VAL A 154 8.40 9.41 6.63
CA VAL A 154 7.16 9.67 5.88
C VAL A 154 6.23 8.45 5.95
N GLU A 155 6.77 7.24 6.06
CA GLU A 155 6.03 5.98 6.11
C GLU A 155 6.14 5.36 7.52
N TRP A 156 5.12 5.57 8.37
CA TRP A 156 5.06 5.03 9.75
C TRP A 156 4.07 3.86 9.91
N GLU A 157 3.50 3.37 8.81
CA GLU A 157 2.50 2.29 8.85
C GLU A 157 3.11 0.96 9.32
N ASN A 158 2.31 0.13 9.99
CA ASN A 158 2.75 -1.19 10.44
C ASN A 158 2.90 -2.13 9.24
N SER A 159 4.13 -2.60 9.00
CA SER A 159 4.50 -3.56 7.96
C SER A 159 4.16 -5.01 8.31
N GLY A 160 3.98 -5.32 9.61
CA GLY A 160 3.85 -6.67 10.16
C GLY A 160 5.14 -7.51 10.11
N LYS A 161 6.24 -6.94 9.60
CA LYS A 161 7.50 -7.68 9.35
C LYS A 161 8.43 -7.61 10.56
N THR A 162 9.05 -8.74 10.87
CA THR A 162 10.07 -8.87 11.92
C THR A 162 11.40 -9.31 11.33
N LEU A 163 12.47 -8.67 11.77
CA LEU A 163 13.84 -9.02 11.43
C LEU A 163 14.60 -9.48 12.68
N VAL A 164 15.46 -10.47 12.54
CA VAL A 164 16.39 -10.93 13.58
C VAL A 164 17.80 -10.74 13.07
N VAL A 165 18.63 -10.04 13.83
CA VAL A 165 20.03 -9.77 13.50
C VAL A 165 20.92 -10.54 14.46
N TYR A 166 21.68 -11.47 13.92
CA TYR A 166 22.69 -12.23 14.66
C TYR A 166 24.02 -11.48 14.68
N THR A 167 24.58 -11.29 15.87
CA THR A 167 25.93 -10.79 16.11
C THR A 167 26.76 -11.80 16.86
N THR A 168 28.08 -11.74 16.76
CA THR A 168 28.97 -12.68 17.48
C THR A 168 29.03 -12.40 18.98
N LYS A 169 28.81 -11.14 19.40
CA LYS A 169 28.89 -10.74 20.81
C LYS A 169 28.19 -9.41 21.05
N PHE A 170 27.54 -9.29 22.21
CA PHE A 170 27.05 -8.01 22.72
C PHE A 170 28.11 -7.22 23.46
N GLU A 171 28.73 -6.28 22.75
CA GLU A 171 29.49 -5.19 23.35
C GLU A 171 28.68 -3.90 23.32
N GLN A 172 28.94 -2.98 24.25
CA GLN A 172 28.13 -1.77 24.39
C GLN A 172 28.11 -0.93 23.09
N ASN A 173 29.28 -0.73 22.48
CA ASN A 173 29.39 -0.01 21.20
C ASN A 173 28.69 -0.75 20.06
N GLU A 174 28.68 -2.09 20.10
CA GLU A 174 28.01 -2.92 19.10
C GLU A 174 26.49 -2.76 19.17
N ILE A 175 25.89 -2.87 20.37
CA ILE A 175 24.44 -2.69 20.53
C ILE A 175 24.03 -1.26 20.16
N GLN A 176 24.81 -0.26 20.57
CA GLN A 176 24.55 1.13 20.20
C GLN A 176 24.53 1.31 18.68
N ASN A 177 25.52 0.73 17.98
CA ASN A 177 25.59 0.77 16.53
C ASN A 177 24.43 0.03 15.88
N LEU A 178 24.02 -1.13 16.43
CA LEU A 178 22.87 -1.90 15.96
C LEU A 178 21.57 -1.09 16.09
N PHE A 179 21.32 -0.43 17.22
CA PHE A 179 20.17 0.47 17.38
C PHE A 179 20.20 1.61 16.37
N LYS A 180 21.35 2.27 16.22
CA LYS A 180 21.52 3.39 15.29
C LYS A 180 21.27 2.98 13.84
N LYS A 181 21.83 1.85 13.41
CA LYS A 181 21.66 1.30 12.05
C LYS A 181 20.26 0.78 11.78
N SER A 182 19.58 0.28 12.81
CA SER A 182 18.25 -0.31 12.66
C SER A 182 17.13 0.71 12.66
N PHE A 183 17.34 1.88 13.28
CA PHE A 183 16.38 2.98 13.26
C PHE A 183 15.89 3.34 11.84
N PRO A 184 16.75 3.59 10.84
CA PRO A 184 16.30 3.88 9.47
C PRO A 184 15.60 2.73 8.75
N LEU A 185 15.69 1.49 9.26
CA LEU A 185 15.01 0.30 8.74
C LEU A 185 13.59 0.12 9.28
N LEU A 186 13.21 0.88 10.32
CA LEU A 186 11.87 0.80 10.92
C LEU A 186 10.72 1.01 9.92
N PRO A 187 10.82 1.81 8.85
CA PRO A 187 9.75 1.84 7.83
C PRO A 187 9.45 0.45 7.22
N LYS A 188 10.48 -0.39 7.03
CA LYS A 188 10.37 -1.72 6.41
C LYS A 188 10.04 -2.84 7.41
N TYR A 189 10.46 -2.68 8.67
CA TYR A 189 10.30 -3.69 9.73
C TYR A 189 9.69 -3.08 10.99
N ASP A 190 8.63 -3.71 11.50
CA ASP A 190 7.98 -3.25 12.73
C ASP A 190 8.82 -3.55 13.96
N THR A 191 9.53 -4.68 13.97
CA THR A 191 10.38 -5.10 15.08
C THR A 191 11.67 -5.70 14.54
N ILE A 192 12.80 -5.25 15.09
CA ILE A 192 14.12 -5.78 14.80
C ILE A 192 14.69 -6.30 16.12
N PHE A 193 14.90 -7.60 16.20
CA PHE A 193 15.56 -8.28 17.33
C PHE A 193 17.05 -8.41 17.07
N PHE A 194 17.84 -8.30 18.13
CA PHE A 194 19.28 -8.55 18.11
C PHE A 194 19.58 -9.70 19.06
N ILE A 195 20.38 -10.66 18.58
CA ILE A 195 20.77 -11.87 19.32
C ILE A 195 22.26 -12.13 19.15
N ASP A 196 22.91 -12.65 20.20
CA ASP A 196 24.31 -13.12 20.16
C ASP A 196 24.47 -14.63 20.40
N SER A 197 23.42 -15.29 20.87
CA SER A 197 23.38 -16.74 21.06
C SER A 197 23.17 -17.49 19.74
N LYS A 198 24.09 -18.40 19.43
CA LYS A 198 23.99 -19.29 18.27
C LYS A 198 22.77 -20.21 18.36
N GLU A 199 22.44 -20.67 19.57
CA GLU A 199 21.27 -21.53 19.81
C GLU A 199 19.96 -20.81 19.47
N ILE A 200 19.85 -19.52 19.84
CA ILE A 200 18.69 -18.70 19.47
C ILE A 200 18.63 -18.49 17.96
N ALA A 201 19.77 -18.26 17.30
CA ALA A 201 19.83 -18.10 15.85
C ALA A 201 19.39 -19.36 15.11
N GLU A 202 19.85 -20.53 15.55
CA GLU A 202 19.43 -21.84 15.02
C GLU A 202 17.93 -22.06 15.25
N PHE A 203 17.43 -21.75 16.45
CA PHE A 203 16.00 -21.85 16.75
C PHE A 203 15.15 -20.97 15.82
N VAL A 204 15.48 -19.68 15.68
CA VAL A 204 14.78 -18.75 14.79
C VAL A 204 14.81 -19.25 13.34
N SER A 205 15.96 -19.73 12.88
CA SER A 205 16.14 -20.27 11.52
C SER A 205 15.28 -21.50 11.27
N GLN A 206 15.20 -22.43 12.22
CA GLN A 206 14.35 -23.63 12.15
C GLN A 206 12.87 -23.29 12.12
N LYS A 207 12.44 -22.27 12.87
CA LYS A 207 11.02 -21.88 12.95
C LYS A 207 10.52 -21.14 11.72
N ARG A 208 11.40 -20.45 10.98
CA ARG A 208 11.10 -19.74 9.72
C ARG A 208 10.01 -18.66 9.82
N LEU A 209 9.64 -18.26 11.03
CA LEU A 209 8.65 -17.21 11.26
C LEU A 209 9.25 -15.80 11.08
N PHE A 210 10.55 -15.66 11.36
CA PHE A 210 11.27 -14.39 11.22
C PHE A 210 12.43 -14.52 10.25
N ARG A 211 12.71 -13.45 9.52
CA ARG A 211 13.90 -13.37 8.69
C ARG A 211 15.11 -13.15 9.59
N ILE A 212 16.12 -14.00 9.47
CA ILE A 212 17.39 -13.87 10.19
C ILE A 212 18.50 -13.44 9.23
N ILE A 213 19.33 -12.49 9.67
CA ILE A 213 20.51 -12.00 8.95
C ILE A 213 21.68 -11.86 9.91
N ASP A 214 22.90 -11.80 9.39
CA ASP A 214 24.08 -11.42 10.16
C ASP A 214 24.26 -9.90 10.19
N LYS A 215 25.28 -9.45 10.93
CA LYS A 215 25.66 -8.02 11.00
C LYS A 215 25.93 -7.40 9.62
N ASN A 216 26.54 -8.13 8.69
CA ASN A 216 26.83 -7.61 7.35
C ASN A 216 25.55 -7.48 6.51
N GLY A 217 24.61 -8.41 6.66
CA GLY A 217 23.29 -8.35 6.05
C GLY A 217 22.50 -7.12 6.49
N LEU A 218 22.74 -6.59 7.69
CA LEU A 218 22.10 -5.35 8.15
C LEU A 218 22.51 -4.16 7.27
N ASP A 219 23.80 -4.08 6.93
CA ASP A 219 24.32 -3.02 6.06
C ASP A 219 23.79 -3.15 4.62
N GLN A 220 23.62 -4.39 4.14
CA GLN A 220 23.00 -4.65 2.84
C GLN A 220 21.53 -4.24 2.83
N GLU A 221 20.76 -4.51 3.89
CA GLU A 221 19.36 -4.09 3.98
C GLU A 221 19.20 -2.57 3.99
N ILE A 222 20.14 -1.85 4.61
CA ILE A 222 20.17 -0.38 4.58
C ILE A 222 20.42 0.11 3.15
N GLN A 223 21.40 -0.46 2.45
CA GLN A 223 21.69 -0.11 1.05
C GLN A 223 20.50 -0.38 0.14
N ILE A 224 19.87 -1.56 0.26
CA ILE A 224 18.67 -1.92 -0.50
C ILE A 224 17.56 -0.89 -0.25
N LEU A 225 17.32 -0.51 1.01
CA LEU A 225 16.29 0.47 1.34
C LEU A 225 16.60 1.86 0.77
N GLU A 226 17.86 2.28 0.77
CA GLU A 226 18.28 3.54 0.14
C GLU A 226 18.11 3.52 -1.38
N GLU A 227 18.44 2.41 -2.04
CA GLU A 227 18.22 2.22 -3.48
C GLU A 227 16.74 2.20 -3.83
N GLU A 228 15.90 1.51 -3.06
CA GLU A 228 14.44 1.50 -3.21
C GLU A 228 13.88 2.94 -3.11
N ARG A 229 14.36 3.73 -2.14
CA ARG A 229 13.97 5.15 -1.99
C ARG A 229 14.40 5.99 -3.19
N LYS A 230 15.66 5.85 -3.65
CA LYS A 230 16.15 6.55 -4.85
C LYS A 230 15.30 6.20 -6.07
N GLN A 231 14.97 4.92 -6.25
CA GLN A 231 14.15 4.48 -7.38
C GLN A 231 12.71 5.01 -7.29
N LYS A 232 12.09 5.03 -6.10
CA LYS A 232 10.78 5.66 -5.88
C LYS A 232 10.80 7.14 -6.27
N VAL A 233 11.85 7.87 -5.90
CA VAL A 233 12.02 9.29 -6.26
C VAL A 233 12.15 9.46 -7.78
N ILE A 234 13.02 8.69 -8.43
CA ILE A 234 13.21 8.74 -9.89
C ILE A 234 11.90 8.44 -10.63
N ASN A 235 11.18 7.39 -10.21
CA ASN A 235 9.90 7.03 -10.80
C ASN A 235 8.85 8.13 -10.64
N THR A 236 8.83 8.80 -9.48
CA THR A 236 7.91 9.91 -9.19
C THR A 236 8.24 11.14 -10.03
N ILE A 237 9.53 11.48 -10.16
CA ILE A 237 9.99 12.57 -11.03
C ILE A 237 9.57 12.29 -12.48
N SER A 238 9.86 11.09 -13.00
CA SER A 238 9.49 10.73 -14.37
C SER A 238 7.97 10.80 -14.60
N ARG A 239 7.16 10.41 -13.61
CA ARG A 239 5.71 10.56 -13.69
C ARG A 239 5.30 12.03 -13.78
N PHE A 240 5.86 12.89 -12.94
CA PHE A 240 5.56 14.33 -12.96
C PHE A 240 6.02 15.02 -14.24
N GLU A 241 7.17 14.61 -14.80
CA GLU A 241 7.63 15.12 -16.10
C GLU A 241 6.66 14.75 -17.23
N LYS A 242 6.20 13.50 -17.30
CA LYS A 242 5.19 13.08 -18.27
C LYS A 242 3.87 13.82 -18.13
N GLU A 243 3.43 14.04 -16.90
CA GLU A 243 2.20 14.77 -16.62
C GLU A 243 2.32 16.25 -17.02
N LYS A 244 3.48 16.86 -16.79
CA LYS A 244 3.80 18.20 -17.26
C LYS A 244 3.78 18.29 -18.79
N GLU A 245 4.44 17.36 -19.49
CA GLU A 245 4.46 17.32 -20.96
C GLU A 245 3.06 17.19 -21.54
N LYS A 246 2.25 16.28 -20.98
CA LYS A 246 0.84 16.12 -21.37
C LYS A 246 0.05 17.42 -21.18
N LEU A 247 0.23 18.08 -20.04
CA LEU A 247 -0.47 19.33 -19.76
C LEU A 247 -0.06 20.46 -20.73
N GLU A 248 1.22 20.51 -21.13
CA GLU A 248 1.71 21.45 -22.13
C GLU A 248 1.12 21.20 -23.52
N GLU A 249 0.98 19.93 -23.91
CA GLU A 249 0.32 19.52 -25.16
C GLU A 249 -1.17 19.85 -25.14
N ASP A 250 -1.88 19.50 -24.08
CA ASP A 250 -3.31 19.80 -23.89
C ASP A 250 -3.55 21.32 -24.00
N ARG A 251 -2.73 22.13 -23.32
CA ARG A 251 -2.78 23.59 -23.40
C ARG A 251 -2.56 24.09 -24.83
N LYS A 252 -1.59 23.52 -25.57
CA LYS A 252 -1.32 23.92 -26.96
C LYS A 252 -2.50 23.60 -27.87
N ASN A 253 -3.08 22.41 -27.73
CA ASN A 253 -4.23 21.97 -28.51
C ASN A 253 -5.46 22.85 -28.25
N GLU A 254 -5.71 23.18 -26.98
CA GLU A 254 -6.79 24.08 -26.59
C GLU A 254 -6.62 25.48 -27.18
N LEU A 255 -5.41 26.05 -27.11
CA LEU A 255 -5.11 27.35 -27.71
C LEU A 255 -5.29 27.36 -29.24
N VAL A 256 -4.88 26.30 -29.94
CA VAL A 256 -5.08 26.17 -31.39
C VAL A 256 -6.57 26.08 -31.73
N ASN A 257 -7.33 25.29 -30.99
CA ASN A 257 -8.77 25.16 -31.19
C ASN A 257 -9.50 26.48 -30.95
N LEU A 258 -9.18 27.20 -29.86
CA LEU A 258 -9.76 28.50 -29.58
C LEU A 258 -9.42 29.54 -30.66
N LYS A 259 -8.16 29.59 -31.12
CA LYS A 259 -7.78 30.47 -32.24
C LYS A 259 -8.57 30.19 -33.50
N LYS A 260 -8.72 28.91 -33.86
CA LYS A 260 -9.50 28.50 -35.03
C LYS A 260 -10.97 28.88 -34.90
N GLN A 261 -11.57 28.72 -33.72
CA GLN A 261 -12.94 29.15 -33.46
C GLN A 261 -13.11 30.66 -33.56
N ILE A 262 -12.15 31.44 -33.03
CA ILE A 262 -12.14 32.90 -33.15
C ILE A 262 -12.09 33.31 -34.63
N GLU A 263 -11.16 32.74 -35.40
CA GLU A 263 -11.00 33.06 -36.84
C GLU A 263 -12.28 32.73 -37.64
N GLN A 264 -12.92 31.59 -37.37
CA GLN A 264 -14.21 31.23 -37.99
C GLN A 264 -15.32 32.23 -37.63
N ASN A 265 -15.36 32.66 -36.36
CA ASN A 265 -16.35 33.63 -35.90
C ASN A 265 -16.10 35.02 -36.51
N GLU A 266 -14.85 35.44 -36.65
CA GLU A 266 -14.46 36.70 -37.32
C GLU A 266 -14.85 36.69 -38.80
N GLN A 267 -14.58 35.59 -39.52
CA GLN A 267 -15.00 35.45 -40.91
C GLN A 267 -16.52 35.54 -41.04
N LYS A 268 -17.26 34.82 -40.19
CA LYS A 268 -18.72 34.84 -40.17
C LYS A 268 -19.28 36.23 -39.84
N HIS A 269 -18.63 36.96 -38.92
CA HIS A 269 -18.99 38.33 -38.59
C HIS A 269 -18.81 39.26 -39.81
N SER A 270 -17.69 39.13 -40.53
CA SER A 270 -17.44 39.89 -41.77
C SER A 270 -18.48 39.61 -42.85
N GLU A 271 -18.84 38.34 -43.06
CA GLU A 271 -19.90 37.96 -44.02
C GLU A 271 -21.27 38.53 -43.62
N ASN A 272 -21.61 38.48 -42.34
CA ASN A 272 -22.84 39.08 -41.82
C ASN A 272 -22.85 40.60 -42.01
N GLN A 273 -21.72 41.27 -41.77
CA GLN A 273 -21.59 42.71 -41.99
C GLN A 273 -21.87 43.08 -43.45
N LYS A 274 -21.30 42.36 -44.42
CA LYS A 274 -21.59 42.56 -45.85
C LYS A 274 -23.07 42.40 -46.18
N LYS A 275 -23.72 41.35 -45.66
CA LYS A 275 -25.16 41.12 -45.86
C LYS A 275 -26.02 42.25 -45.27
N ILE A 276 -25.62 42.80 -44.12
CA ILE A 276 -26.29 43.95 -43.50
C ILE A 276 -26.16 45.19 -44.39
N GLU A 277 -24.98 45.45 -44.94
CA GLU A 277 -24.74 46.58 -45.85
C GLU A 277 -25.54 46.46 -47.14
N GLU A 278 -25.56 45.29 -47.77
CA GLU A 278 -26.40 45.00 -48.94
C GLU A 278 -27.89 45.21 -48.64
N SER A 279 -28.37 44.73 -47.48
CA SER A 279 -29.76 44.91 -47.05
C SER A 279 -30.11 46.39 -46.83
N LYS A 280 -29.20 47.18 -46.25
CA LYS A 280 -29.37 48.64 -46.10
C LYS A 280 -29.44 49.33 -47.46
N SER A 281 -28.59 48.96 -48.41
CA SER A 281 -28.63 49.50 -49.77
C SER A 281 -29.92 49.14 -50.50
N ASN A 282 -30.40 47.89 -50.36
CA ASN A 282 -31.67 47.47 -50.96
C ASN A 282 -32.85 48.23 -50.36
N LEU A 283 -32.81 48.54 -49.05
CA LEU A 283 -33.85 49.32 -48.37
C LEU A 283 -33.91 50.76 -48.91
N THR A 284 -32.77 51.43 -49.08
CA THR A 284 -32.72 52.78 -49.63
C THR A 284 -33.18 52.82 -51.10
N SER A 285 -32.79 51.82 -51.90
CA SER A 285 -33.30 51.68 -53.27
C SER A 285 -34.82 51.44 -53.29
N LEU A 286 -35.33 50.59 -52.40
CA LEU A 286 -36.77 50.31 -52.30
C LEU A 286 -37.55 51.59 -51.99
N ASP A 287 -37.13 52.33 -50.97
CA ASP A 287 -37.74 53.61 -50.59
C ASP A 287 -37.74 54.60 -51.77
N HIS A 288 -36.61 54.69 -52.49
CA HIS A 288 -36.52 55.52 -53.69
C HIS A 288 -37.51 55.09 -54.78
N HIS A 289 -37.65 53.80 -55.07
CA HIS A 289 -38.61 53.32 -56.07
C HIS A 289 -40.06 53.57 -55.67
N TYR A 290 -40.39 53.40 -54.39
CA TYR A 290 -41.73 53.71 -53.88
C TYR A 290 -42.04 55.20 -54.00
N ASN A 291 -41.12 56.07 -53.57
CA ASN A 291 -41.28 57.53 -53.67
C ASN A 291 -41.40 58.00 -55.13
N ASN A 292 -40.59 57.44 -56.04
CA ASN A 292 -40.69 57.74 -57.46
C ASN A 292 -42.05 57.29 -58.06
N PHE A 293 -42.51 56.09 -57.69
CA PHE A 293 -43.82 55.60 -58.14
C PHE A 293 -44.97 56.48 -57.63
N LEU A 294 -44.95 56.89 -56.36
CA LEU A 294 -45.92 57.82 -55.79
C LEU A 294 -45.93 59.16 -56.53
N ASN A 295 -44.76 59.75 -56.78
CA ASN A 295 -44.63 61.00 -57.53
C ASN A 295 -45.22 60.89 -58.94
N LYS A 296 -44.95 59.78 -59.64
CA LYS A 296 -45.50 59.52 -60.98
C LYS A 296 -47.02 59.31 -60.95
N ILE A 297 -47.57 58.65 -59.93
CA ILE A 297 -49.02 58.56 -59.72
C ILE A 297 -49.61 59.95 -59.53
N SER A 298 -49.04 60.78 -58.66
CA SER A 298 -49.50 62.15 -58.45
C SER A 298 -49.49 62.97 -59.74
N ALA A 299 -48.48 62.77 -60.61
CA ALA A 299 -48.43 63.41 -61.93
C ALA A 299 -49.56 62.92 -62.87
N LEU A 300 -49.89 61.63 -62.86
CA LEU A 300 -51.03 61.09 -63.62
C LEU A 300 -52.38 61.58 -63.10
N VAL A 301 -52.54 61.73 -61.78
CA VAL A 301 -53.75 62.31 -61.17
C VAL A 301 -53.91 63.77 -61.61
N SER A 302 -52.84 64.57 -61.56
CA SER A 302 -52.85 65.95 -62.07
C SER A 302 -53.15 66.04 -63.57
N ALA A 303 -52.70 65.06 -64.37
CA ALA A 303 -52.98 64.96 -65.79
C ALA A 303 -54.47 64.67 -66.09
N LEU A 304 -55.16 63.89 -65.26
CA LEU A 304 -56.61 63.67 -65.37
C LEU A 304 -57.42 64.91 -64.99
N ASN A 305 -56.95 65.68 -64.00
CA ASN A 305 -57.58 66.93 -63.58
C ASN A 305 -57.43 68.07 -64.63
N SER A 306 -56.62 67.87 -65.67
CA SER A 306 -56.36 68.84 -66.75
C SER A 306 -56.93 68.41 -68.11
N GLU A 307 -58.04 67.64 -68.10
CA GLU A 307 -58.83 67.22 -69.27
C GLU A 307 -58.14 66.28 -70.29
N LYS A 308 -57.08 65.55 -69.89
CA LYS A 308 -56.53 64.48 -70.76
C LYS A 308 -57.48 63.28 -70.86
N GLN A 309 -57.43 62.58 -72.00
CA GLN A 309 -58.25 61.39 -72.27
C GLN A 309 -57.91 60.24 -71.30
N LEU A 310 -58.97 59.66 -70.72
CA LEU A 310 -58.89 58.63 -69.68
C LEU A 310 -58.17 57.36 -70.14
N GLU A 311 -58.32 56.97 -71.42
CA GLU A 311 -57.66 55.77 -71.96
C GLU A 311 -56.12 55.89 -71.94
N GLU A 312 -55.58 57.07 -72.25
CA GLU A 312 -54.13 57.30 -72.34
C GLU A 312 -53.47 57.28 -70.95
N VAL A 313 -54.15 57.83 -69.94
CA VAL A 313 -53.70 57.80 -68.55
C VAL A 313 -53.75 56.37 -67.99
N ASN A 314 -54.79 55.60 -68.30
CA ASN A 314 -54.91 54.21 -67.88
C ASN A 314 -53.82 53.31 -68.49
N HIS A 315 -53.47 53.53 -69.75
CA HIS A 315 -52.35 52.82 -70.38
C HIS A 315 -51.02 53.14 -69.67
N SER A 316 -50.78 54.42 -69.39
CA SER A 316 -49.58 54.90 -68.70
C SER A 316 -49.46 54.34 -67.27
N PHE A 317 -50.57 54.27 -66.53
CA PHE A 317 -50.60 53.68 -65.19
C PHE A 317 -50.24 52.18 -65.23
N LYS A 318 -50.82 51.41 -66.15
CA LYS A 318 -50.50 49.98 -66.32
C LYS A 318 -49.03 49.75 -66.67
N GLN A 319 -48.43 50.63 -67.47
CA GLN A 319 -47.01 50.56 -67.77
C GLN A 319 -46.15 50.86 -66.54
N LEU A 320 -46.47 51.93 -65.79
CA LEU A 320 -45.77 52.26 -64.55
C LEU A 320 -45.86 51.16 -63.50
N GLU A 321 -47.02 50.52 -63.37
CA GLU A 321 -47.21 49.39 -62.46
C GLU A 321 -46.34 48.19 -62.86
N ARG A 322 -46.20 47.91 -64.16
CA ARG A 322 -45.31 46.86 -64.66
C ARG A 322 -43.84 47.18 -64.38
N GLU A 323 -43.42 48.42 -64.64
CA GLU A 323 -42.05 48.89 -64.37
C GLU A 323 -41.73 48.82 -62.88
N PHE A 324 -42.61 49.34 -62.02
CA PHE A 324 -42.46 49.29 -60.57
C PHE A 324 -42.36 47.86 -60.04
N ASN A 325 -43.25 46.97 -60.47
CA ASN A 325 -43.21 45.57 -60.05
C ASN A 325 -41.96 44.84 -60.55
N THR A 326 -41.42 45.23 -61.70
CA THR A 326 -40.19 44.66 -62.25
C THR A 326 -38.97 45.11 -61.44
N GLU A 327 -38.86 46.41 -61.13
CA GLU A 327 -37.76 46.93 -60.29
C GLU A 327 -37.83 46.41 -58.85
N LYS A 328 -39.03 46.35 -58.26
CA LYS A 328 -39.24 45.76 -56.93
C LYS A 328 -38.81 44.29 -56.85
N ARG A 329 -39.02 43.50 -57.91
CA ARG A 329 -38.60 42.09 -57.97
C ARG A 329 -37.09 41.90 -58.09
N LYS A 330 -36.36 42.89 -58.61
CA LYS A 330 -34.90 42.86 -58.70
C LYS A 330 -34.23 43.07 -57.33
N LEU A 331 -34.91 43.76 -56.41
CA LEU A 331 -34.44 43.94 -55.04
C LEU A 331 -34.67 42.65 -54.26
N GLY A 332 -33.59 41.99 -53.87
CA GLY A 332 -33.66 40.78 -53.05
C GLY A 332 -34.34 41.07 -51.71
N THR A 333 -35.24 40.18 -51.28
CA THR A 333 -35.77 40.20 -49.91
C THR A 333 -34.65 39.87 -48.93
N PRO A 334 -34.49 40.65 -47.83
CA PRO A 334 -33.50 40.32 -46.83
C PRO A 334 -33.83 38.96 -46.22
N LEU A 335 -32.99 37.96 -46.48
CA LEU A 335 -33.02 36.69 -45.76
C LEU A 335 -32.60 36.97 -44.32
N GLN A 336 -33.36 36.45 -43.35
CA GLN A 336 -32.96 36.52 -41.94
C GLN A 336 -31.54 35.98 -41.81
N THR A 337 -30.62 36.78 -41.30
CA THR A 337 -29.28 36.33 -40.88
C THR A 337 -29.41 35.56 -39.56
N SER A 338 -30.23 34.51 -39.54
CA SER A 338 -30.30 33.60 -38.40
C SER A 338 -29.17 32.60 -38.53
N SER A 339 -28.06 32.95 -37.89
CA SER A 339 -27.19 31.92 -37.35
C SER A 339 -26.74 32.33 -35.95
N LEU A 340 -27.72 32.71 -35.12
CA LEU A 340 -27.70 32.27 -33.75
C LEU A 340 -27.78 30.75 -33.81
N PHE A 341 -26.62 30.10 -33.85
CA PHE A 341 -26.57 28.75 -33.32
C PHE A 341 -27.11 28.90 -31.91
N ASN A 342 -28.30 28.35 -31.65
CA ASN A 342 -28.63 27.89 -30.32
C ASN A 342 -27.60 26.81 -30.00
N THR A 343 -26.42 27.24 -29.57
CA THR A 343 -25.71 26.47 -28.59
C THR A 343 -26.63 26.47 -27.39
N ASN A 344 -27.38 25.38 -27.23
CA ASN A 344 -27.77 24.91 -25.89
C ASN A 344 -26.48 24.55 -25.13
N THR A 345 -25.56 25.50 -25.01
CA THR A 345 -24.62 25.59 -23.92
C THR A 345 -25.42 26.28 -22.84
N THR A 346 -25.99 25.49 -21.95
CA THR A 346 -26.20 25.88 -20.57
C THR A 346 -24.87 26.36 -20.00
N ASN A 347 -24.50 27.60 -20.32
CA ASN A 347 -23.60 28.39 -19.50
C ASN A 347 -24.42 28.80 -18.29
N HIS A 348 -24.58 27.85 -17.38
CA HIS A 348 -24.67 28.21 -15.99
C HIS A 348 -23.37 28.96 -15.69
N VAL A 349 -23.48 30.25 -15.43
CA VAL A 349 -22.43 30.97 -14.70
C VAL A 349 -22.39 30.29 -13.33
N SER A 350 -21.54 29.28 -13.19
CA SER A 350 -21.05 28.84 -11.89
C SER A 350 -19.96 29.83 -11.50
N THR A 351 -20.37 30.87 -10.76
CA THR A 351 -19.48 31.40 -9.73
C THR A 351 -19.29 30.30 -8.69
N GLN A 352 -18.37 29.37 -8.98
CA GLN A 352 -17.83 28.46 -7.99
C GLN A 352 -16.55 29.07 -7.45
N TYR A 353 -16.72 29.94 -6.45
CA TYR A 353 -15.89 29.83 -5.26
C TYR A 353 -16.26 28.50 -4.59
N THR A 354 -15.49 27.45 -4.85
CA THR A 354 -15.58 26.22 -4.06
C THR A 354 -14.92 26.45 -2.71
N ASN A 355 -15.76 26.67 -1.70
CA ASN A 355 -15.45 26.45 -0.30
C ASN A 355 -15.49 24.92 -0.05
N PRO A 356 -14.43 24.29 0.48
CA PRO A 356 -14.30 22.83 0.46
C PRO A 356 -14.91 22.18 1.70
N TYR A 357 -16.22 22.27 1.92
CA TYR A 357 -16.92 21.43 2.90
C TYR A 357 -18.41 21.35 2.58
N GLN A 358 -18.83 20.33 1.84
CA GLN A 358 -20.11 19.65 2.10
C GLN A 358 -20.23 18.36 1.26
N ARG A 359 -20.39 17.26 1.99
CA ARG A 359 -20.58 15.89 1.52
C ARG A 359 -22.08 15.58 1.55
N ASP A 360 -22.51 14.76 0.59
CA ASP A 360 -23.68 13.89 0.61
C ASP A 360 -25.10 14.50 0.50
N LEU A 361 -25.74 14.31 -0.67
CA LEU A 361 -26.92 13.43 -0.86
C LEU A 361 -27.78 13.83 -2.08
N ASN A 362 -28.17 12.79 -2.82
CA ASN A 362 -29.36 12.62 -3.66
C ASN A 362 -29.34 12.96 -5.17
N ASP A 363 -29.60 11.87 -5.90
CA ASP A 363 -30.50 11.70 -7.04
C ASP A 363 -30.10 12.20 -8.44
N ARG A 364 -29.46 11.25 -9.13
CA ARG A 364 -29.60 10.99 -10.56
C ARG A 364 -31.08 10.80 -10.93
N ASN A 365 -31.63 11.71 -11.72
CA ASN A 365 -32.71 11.41 -12.66
C ASN A 365 -32.22 11.62 -14.09
N THR A 366 -32.14 10.53 -14.84
CA THR A 366 -32.10 10.54 -16.30
C THR A 366 -33.08 9.46 -16.77
N GLU A 367 -34.27 9.90 -17.19
CA GLU A 367 -35.09 9.19 -18.18
C GLU A 367 -34.30 9.10 -19.50
N ARG A 368 -34.40 8.09 -20.38
CA ARG A 368 -35.50 7.19 -20.74
C ARG A 368 -34.95 6.15 -21.73
N SER A 369 -35.39 4.90 -21.67
CA SER A 369 -35.59 4.02 -22.85
C SER A 369 -36.20 2.68 -22.44
N GLU A 370 -37.50 2.55 -22.70
CA GLU A 370 -38.29 1.34 -23.00
C GLU A 370 -37.69 -0.06 -22.75
N LYS A 371 -38.25 -0.77 -21.75
CA LYS A 371 -38.92 -2.07 -21.99
C LYS A 371 -39.73 -2.47 -20.76
N ASN A 372 -41.01 -2.76 -20.98
CA ASN A 372 -41.87 -3.47 -20.03
C ASN A 372 -41.17 -4.74 -19.52
N ARG A 373 -40.66 -4.68 -18.29
CA ARG A 373 -40.26 -5.86 -17.51
C ARG A 373 -40.73 -5.66 -16.07
N ASN A 374 -41.80 -6.36 -15.77
CA ASN A 374 -42.40 -6.69 -14.47
C ASN A 374 -41.57 -6.28 -13.23
N PHE A 375 -41.65 -5.00 -12.86
CA PHE A 375 -41.12 -4.48 -11.60
C PHE A 375 -41.68 -5.23 -10.39
N GLY A 376 -42.94 -5.70 -10.48
CA GLY A 376 -43.58 -6.52 -9.45
C GLY A 376 -42.88 -7.86 -9.19
N THR A 377 -42.35 -8.53 -10.23
CA THR A 377 -41.66 -9.82 -10.01
C THR A 377 -40.30 -9.66 -9.34
N LEU A 378 -39.55 -8.59 -9.65
CA LEU A 378 -38.27 -8.32 -8.97
C LEU A 378 -38.49 -7.91 -7.50
N ALA A 379 -39.55 -7.16 -7.21
CA ALA A 379 -39.92 -6.84 -5.83
C ALA A 379 -40.30 -8.10 -5.03
N ILE A 380 -41.08 -9.01 -5.62
CA ILE A 380 -41.45 -10.28 -4.99
C ILE A 380 -40.22 -11.17 -4.76
N ILE A 381 -39.31 -11.26 -5.75
CA ILE A 381 -38.05 -12.01 -5.60
C ILE A 381 -37.19 -11.43 -4.48
N SER A 382 -37.10 -10.11 -4.37
CA SER A 382 -36.34 -9.44 -3.29
C SER A 382 -36.92 -9.74 -1.89
N ILE A 383 -38.24 -9.80 -1.77
CA ILE A 383 -38.92 -10.17 -0.51
C ILE A 383 -38.65 -11.64 -0.16
N ILE A 384 -38.70 -12.54 -1.15
CA ILE A 384 -38.44 -13.97 -0.95
C ILE A 384 -36.98 -14.20 -0.54
N ILE A 385 -36.02 -13.51 -1.16
CA ILE A 385 -34.60 -13.59 -0.80
C ILE A 385 -34.37 -13.08 0.63
N ASN A 386 -35.01 -11.98 1.02
CA ASN A 386 -34.91 -11.48 2.40
C ASN A 386 -35.50 -12.46 3.41
N LEU A 387 -36.65 -13.08 3.10
CA LEU A 387 -37.24 -14.12 3.97
C LEU A 387 -36.33 -15.35 4.10
N LEU A 388 -35.67 -15.76 3.00
CA LEU A 388 -34.66 -16.82 3.02
C LEU A 388 -33.43 -16.44 3.84
N PHE A 389 -32.98 -15.18 3.78
CA PHE A 389 -31.86 -14.70 4.59
C PHE A 389 -32.19 -14.67 6.07
N VAL A 390 -33.36 -14.15 6.43
CA VAL A 390 -33.82 -14.11 7.84
C VAL A 390 -34.06 -15.52 8.37
N GLY A 391 -34.68 -16.40 7.57
CA GLY A 391 -34.90 -17.81 7.93
C GLY A 391 -33.59 -18.60 8.04
N GLY A 392 -32.64 -18.35 7.13
CA GLY A 392 -31.31 -18.95 7.18
C GLY A 392 -30.52 -18.50 8.40
N ALA A 393 -30.58 -17.20 8.75
CA ALA A 393 -29.94 -16.67 9.95
C ALA A 393 -30.57 -17.22 11.24
N THR A 394 -31.90 -17.34 11.31
CA THR A 394 -32.56 -17.97 12.47
C THR A 394 -32.27 -19.47 12.56
N TYR A 395 -32.24 -20.19 11.43
CA TYR A 395 -31.86 -21.61 11.42
C TYR A 395 -30.41 -21.81 11.88
N PHE A 396 -29.46 -20.98 11.40
CA PHE A 396 -28.06 -21.03 11.84
C PHE A 396 -27.91 -20.70 13.32
N TYR A 397 -28.66 -19.70 13.79
CA TYR A 397 -28.69 -19.34 15.20
C TYR A 397 -29.24 -20.50 16.06
N PHE A 398 -30.31 -21.19 15.65
CA PHE A 398 -30.84 -22.30 16.46
C PHE A 398 -30.05 -23.62 16.33
N MET A 399 -29.37 -23.89 15.21
CA MET A 399 -28.56 -25.11 15.03
C MET A 399 -27.18 -25.04 15.68
N TYR A 400 -26.59 -23.83 15.80
CA TYR A 400 -25.23 -23.66 16.34
C TYR A 400 -25.18 -22.99 17.71
N TYR A 401 -26.33 -22.64 18.29
CA TYR A 401 -26.44 -22.16 19.65
C TYR A 401 -26.87 -23.32 20.56
N GLU A 402 -26.02 -24.35 20.65
CA GLU A 402 -26.12 -25.31 21.75
C GLU A 402 -25.71 -24.59 23.04
N GLU A 403 -26.63 -24.60 24.01
CA GLU A 403 -26.36 -24.18 25.38
C GLU A 403 -25.11 -24.88 25.89
N VAL A 404 -24.14 -24.08 26.36
CA VAL A 404 -22.97 -24.55 27.11
C VAL A 404 -23.48 -25.23 28.38
N LYS A 405 -23.69 -26.55 28.32
CA LYS A 405 -23.89 -27.38 29.51
C LYS A 405 -22.53 -27.59 30.16
N GLU A 406 -22.46 -27.27 31.45
CA GLU A 406 -21.31 -27.55 32.31
C GLU A 406 -20.88 -29.02 32.19
N ILE A 407 -19.65 -29.25 31.75
CA ILE A 407 -19.06 -30.58 31.66
C ILE A 407 -18.31 -30.86 32.96
N VAL A 408 -18.85 -31.80 33.74
CA VAL A 408 -18.14 -32.48 34.84
C VAL A 408 -17.10 -33.44 34.21
N PRO A 409 -15.87 -33.55 34.71
CA PRO A 409 -14.82 -34.30 34.02
C PRO A 409 -15.06 -35.82 34.08
N GLN A 410 -15.03 -36.48 32.92
CA GLN A 410 -14.86 -37.93 32.81
C GLN A 410 -13.60 -38.27 32.01
N GLU A 411 -12.95 -39.35 32.44
CA GLU A 411 -11.67 -39.87 31.95
C GLU A 411 -11.67 -40.16 30.45
N ILE A 412 -10.60 -39.71 29.79
CA ILE A 412 -10.39 -39.85 28.35
C ILE A 412 -9.80 -41.24 28.06
N ILE A 413 -10.57 -42.09 27.39
CA ILE A 413 -10.06 -43.22 26.62
C ILE A 413 -9.77 -42.72 25.20
N ILE A 414 -8.52 -42.85 24.77
CA ILE A 414 -8.03 -42.37 23.46
C ILE A 414 -8.32 -43.45 22.41
N GLU A 415 -9.24 -43.17 21.48
CA GLU A 415 -9.27 -43.82 20.16
C GLU A 415 -8.63 -42.92 19.10
N LYS A 416 -7.73 -43.50 18.30
CA LYS A 416 -7.00 -42.83 17.21
C LYS A 416 -7.91 -42.62 16.01
N PRO A 417 -7.94 -41.42 15.39
CA PRO A 417 -8.60 -41.23 14.11
C PRO A 417 -7.68 -41.66 12.95
N TYR A 418 -8.29 -42.36 12.00
CA TYR A 418 -7.73 -42.72 10.70
C TYR A 418 -7.67 -41.47 9.80
N ILE A 419 -6.51 -41.15 9.24
CA ILE A 419 -6.30 -40.02 8.33
C ILE A 419 -6.36 -40.53 6.89
N GLU A 420 -7.34 -40.01 6.15
CA GLU A 420 -7.49 -40.12 4.70
C GLU A 420 -6.41 -39.25 4.01
N LYS A 421 -5.58 -39.86 3.15
CA LYS A 421 -4.46 -39.20 2.48
C LYS A 421 -4.96 -38.31 1.34
N ASN A 422 -4.96 -36.99 1.56
CA ASN A 422 -4.91 -36.01 0.48
C ASN A 422 -3.44 -35.80 0.06
N TYR A 423 -3.16 -35.89 -1.24
CA TYR A 423 -1.87 -35.55 -1.82
C TYR A 423 -1.61 -34.05 -1.67
N VAL A 424 -0.74 -33.70 -0.72
CA VAL A 424 -0.20 -32.34 -0.55
C VAL A 424 0.95 -32.16 -1.55
N VAL A 425 0.88 -31.11 -2.37
CA VAL A 425 2.03 -30.62 -3.12
C VAL A 425 3.02 -30.09 -2.07
N GLU A 426 4.08 -30.84 -1.77
CA GLU A 426 5.12 -30.39 -0.84
C GLU A 426 5.82 -29.14 -1.40
N GLU A 427 5.55 -28.01 -0.76
CA GLU A 427 6.23 -26.74 -0.98
C GLU A 427 7.70 -26.83 -0.53
N SER A 428 8.58 -26.12 -1.23
CA SER A 428 10.03 -26.08 -0.92
C SER A 428 10.26 -25.60 0.51
N LYS A 429 11.10 -26.31 1.26
CA LYS A 429 11.50 -25.95 2.63
C LYS A 429 12.58 -24.84 2.68
N LEU A 430 13.20 -24.50 1.57
CA LEU A 430 14.24 -23.47 1.52
C LEU A 430 13.69 -22.03 1.63
N ASN A 431 14.39 -21.17 2.38
CA ASN A 431 14.15 -19.73 2.48
C ASN A 431 15.45 -18.93 2.25
N PRO A 432 15.57 -18.09 1.21
CA PRO A 432 14.54 -17.73 0.25
C PRO A 432 14.16 -18.90 -0.67
N ILE A 433 12.89 -18.96 -1.07
CA ILE A 433 12.40 -20.00 -1.98
C ILE A 433 13.20 -19.90 -3.29
N PRO A 434 13.84 -20.98 -3.75
CA PRO A 434 14.58 -20.97 -5.01
C PRO A 434 13.68 -20.52 -6.16
N ASN A 435 14.07 -19.44 -6.85
CA ASN A 435 13.33 -18.88 -7.98
C ASN A 435 14.00 -19.19 -9.33
N ASP A 436 15.15 -19.86 -9.33
CA ASP A 436 15.86 -20.29 -10.53
C ASP A 436 16.77 -21.51 -10.23
N PHE A 437 17.52 -21.96 -11.22
CA PHE A 437 18.59 -22.96 -11.07
C PHE A 437 19.95 -22.36 -11.43
N ALA A 438 21.04 -22.94 -10.92
CA ALA A 438 22.39 -22.49 -11.25
C ALA A 438 22.66 -22.62 -12.77
N LYS A 439 22.76 -21.49 -13.48
CA LYS A 439 22.86 -21.40 -14.95
C LYS A 439 24.28 -21.45 -15.53
N ASP A 440 25.31 -21.25 -14.71
CA ASP A 440 26.67 -21.12 -15.20
C ASP A 440 27.25 -22.50 -15.57
N GLU A 441 27.35 -22.79 -16.88
CA GLU A 441 27.92 -24.03 -17.41
C GLU A 441 29.36 -24.27 -16.94
N ASN A 442 30.12 -23.20 -16.64
CA ASN A 442 31.47 -23.33 -16.09
C ASN A 442 31.45 -23.81 -14.63
N ASN A 443 30.49 -23.38 -13.82
CA ASN A 443 30.35 -23.83 -12.43
C ASN A 443 29.74 -25.23 -12.34
N LYS A 444 28.80 -25.57 -13.23
CA LYS A 444 28.19 -26.90 -13.29
C LYS A 444 29.24 -27.98 -13.63
N LYS A 445 30.11 -27.72 -14.59
CA LYS A 445 31.17 -28.65 -15.00
C LYS A 445 32.24 -28.83 -13.91
N LEU A 446 32.64 -27.74 -13.26
CA LEU A 446 33.65 -27.75 -12.20
C LEU A 446 33.19 -28.51 -10.93
N ILE A 447 31.89 -28.48 -10.62
CA ILE A 447 31.30 -29.25 -9.50
C ILE A 447 31.22 -30.74 -9.87
N LEU A 448 30.82 -31.10 -11.10
CA LEU A 448 30.68 -32.49 -11.54
C LEU A 448 32.02 -33.24 -11.65
N ASP A 449 33.11 -32.54 -12.01
CA ASP A 449 34.44 -33.16 -12.16
C ASP A 449 35.07 -33.59 -10.83
N GLN A 450 34.63 -33.01 -9.69
CA GLN A 450 35.12 -33.35 -8.35
C GLN A 450 34.27 -34.39 -7.63
N LEU A 451 33.09 -34.73 -8.18
CA LEU A 451 32.18 -35.70 -7.62
C LEU A 451 32.49 -37.11 -8.14
N VAL A 452 32.67 -38.05 -7.21
CA VAL A 452 32.88 -39.48 -7.53
C VAL A 452 31.57 -40.23 -7.36
N GLU A 453 31.07 -40.81 -8.45
CA GLU A 453 29.88 -41.66 -8.44
C GLU A 453 30.06 -42.85 -7.49
N ASN A 454 28.99 -43.21 -6.79
CA ASN A 454 28.90 -44.25 -5.77
C ASN A 454 29.79 -44.05 -4.53
N ASN A 455 30.47 -42.90 -4.39
CA ASN A 455 31.37 -42.63 -3.25
C ASN A 455 31.17 -41.25 -2.61
N THR A 456 30.38 -40.36 -3.21
CA THR A 456 30.13 -39.02 -2.65
C THR A 456 28.76 -38.97 -1.98
N SER A 457 28.73 -38.61 -0.68
CA SER A 457 27.49 -38.36 0.05
C SER A 457 26.86 -37.02 -0.37
N ILE A 458 25.57 -36.87 -0.09
CA ILE A 458 24.85 -35.61 -0.31
C ILE A 458 25.49 -34.44 0.46
N ASP A 459 25.94 -34.65 1.69
CA ASP A 459 26.52 -33.59 2.52
C ASP A 459 27.78 -33.02 1.87
N LYS A 460 28.66 -33.90 1.40
CA LYS A 460 29.88 -33.53 0.67
C LYS A 460 29.56 -32.87 -0.67
N THR A 461 28.47 -33.26 -1.32
CA THR A 461 27.99 -32.63 -2.55
C THR A 461 27.52 -31.20 -2.29
N VAL A 462 26.75 -30.98 -1.21
CA VAL A 462 26.29 -29.64 -0.79
C VAL A 462 27.47 -28.75 -0.40
N GLU A 463 28.46 -29.28 0.32
CA GLU A 463 29.67 -28.54 0.67
C GLU A 463 30.45 -28.07 -0.56
N LEU A 464 30.62 -28.94 -1.56
CA LEU A 464 31.26 -28.58 -2.83
C LEU A 464 30.47 -27.50 -3.59
N ILE A 465 29.13 -27.59 -3.62
CA ILE A 465 28.28 -26.56 -4.21
C ILE A 465 28.47 -25.22 -3.50
N PHE A 466 28.52 -25.21 -2.17
CA PHE A 466 28.69 -23.98 -1.38
C PHE A 466 30.11 -23.41 -1.51
N GLU A 467 31.12 -24.24 -1.66
CA GLU A 467 32.50 -23.80 -1.88
C GLU A 467 32.64 -23.10 -3.25
N LYS A 468 32.07 -23.69 -4.30
CA LYS A 468 32.19 -23.14 -5.66
C LYS A 468 31.20 -22.04 -5.98
N ASN A 469 30.06 -21.97 -5.28
CA ASN A 469 29.04 -20.97 -5.52
C ASN A 469 28.74 -20.14 -4.27
N LYS A 470 29.46 -19.01 -4.16
CA LYS A 470 29.31 -18.07 -3.05
C LYS A 470 27.87 -17.58 -2.87
N ILE A 471 27.13 -17.34 -3.95
CA ILE A 471 25.75 -16.82 -3.88
C ILE A 471 24.80 -17.86 -3.29
N ILE A 472 24.92 -19.13 -3.73
CA ILE A 472 24.15 -20.24 -3.15
C ILE A 472 24.50 -20.42 -1.68
N ARG A 473 25.80 -20.39 -1.34
CA ARG A 473 26.27 -20.49 0.04
C ARG A 473 25.70 -19.37 0.90
N ASP A 474 25.83 -18.12 0.47
CA ASP A 474 25.39 -16.97 1.26
C ASP A 474 23.86 -17.01 1.49
N SER A 475 23.09 -17.61 0.55
CA SER A 475 21.64 -17.79 0.66
C SER A 475 21.23 -18.97 1.55
N TYR A 476 21.99 -20.07 1.56
CA TYR A 476 21.53 -21.36 2.11
C TYR A 476 22.50 -22.03 3.11
N GLN A 477 23.63 -21.40 3.48
CA GLN A 477 24.64 -21.99 4.36
C GLN A 477 24.11 -22.45 5.72
N PHE A 478 23.01 -21.85 6.20
CA PHE A 478 22.36 -22.19 7.47
C PHE A 478 21.21 -23.20 7.31
N GLN A 479 20.93 -23.65 6.09
CA GLN A 479 19.86 -24.59 5.72
C GLN A 479 20.42 -25.79 4.95
N LYS A 480 21.58 -26.31 5.37
CA LYS A 480 22.29 -27.40 4.67
C LYS A 480 21.42 -28.64 4.45
N ASP A 481 20.72 -29.09 5.50
CA ASP A 481 19.90 -30.31 5.44
C ASP A 481 18.68 -30.13 4.53
N ASP A 482 18.01 -28.98 4.63
CA ASP A 482 16.90 -28.63 3.74
C ASP A 482 17.37 -28.47 2.28
N TYR A 483 18.56 -27.94 2.08
CA TYR A 483 19.16 -27.80 0.75
C TYR A 483 19.52 -29.16 0.15
N ALA A 484 20.04 -30.08 0.97
CA ALA A 484 20.30 -31.46 0.58
C ALA A 484 19.02 -32.18 0.14
N ASP A 485 17.94 -32.06 0.92
CA ASP A 485 16.65 -32.68 0.60
C ASP A 485 16.02 -32.06 -0.66
N GLU A 486 16.08 -30.73 -0.81
CA GLU A 486 15.59 -30.04 -2.01
C GLU A 486 16.43 -30.41 -3.25
N LEU A 487 17.74 -30.58 -3.10
CA LEU A 487 18.64 -30.99 -4.18
C LEU A 487 18.32 -32.40 -4.68
N ILE A 488 18.07 -33.35 -3.76
CA ILE A 488 17.60 -34.70 -4.10
C ILE A 488 16.24 -34.62 -4.80
N ARG A 489 15.31 -33.85 -4.26
CA ARG A 489 13.95 -33.70 -4.79
C ARG A 489 13.92 -33.13 -6.20
N LYS A 490 14.78 -32.14 -6.50
CA LYS A 490 14.88 -31.53 -7.83
C LYS A 490 15.65 -32.37 -8.84
N ASN A 491 16.44 -33.35 -8.39
CA ASN A 491 17.26 -34.21 -9.23
C ASN A 491 16.94 -35.70 -8.99
N PRO A 492 15.72 -36.17 -9.32
CA PRO A 492 15.37 -37.56 -9.15
C PRO A 492 16.28 -38.44 -10.01
N GLY A 493 16.99 -39.38 -9.37
CA GLY A 493 17.94 -40.27 -10.03
C GLY A 493 19.42 -39.87 -9.93
N ALA A 494 19.74 -38.68 -9.38
CA ALA A 494 21.12 -38.31 -9.08
C ALA A 494 21.65 -39.05 -7.84
N PHE A 495 20.80 -39.31 -6.84
CA PHE A 495 21.16 -39.94 -5.56
C PHE A 495 20.35 -41.22 -5.31
N ASN A 496 20.93 -42.17 -4.59
CA ASN A 496 20.23 -43.38 -4.13
C ASN A 496 19.47 -43.14 -2.80
N SER A 497 18.77 -44.18 -2.33
CA SER A 497 18.06 -44.17 -1.03
C SER A 497 18.94 -43.86 0.17
N ASN A 498 20.26 -44.08 0.06
CA ASN A 498 21.23 -43.81 1.11
C ASN A 498 21.86 -42.41 0.98
N LYS A 499 21.28 -41.54 0.14
CA LYS A 499 21.78 -40.19 -0.18
C LYS A 499 23.22 -40.16 -0.73
N ILE A 500 23.62 -41.20 -1.47
CA ILE A 500 24.91 -41.28 -2.18
C ILE A 500 24.68 -40.99 -3.67
N LEU A 501 25.54 -40.18 -4.26
CA LEU A 501 25.49 -39.80 -5.67
C LEU A 501 25.70 -41.04 -6.56
N GLN A 502 24.75 -41.36 -7.44
CA GLN A 502 24.84 -42.48 -8.40
C GLN A 502 25.20 -42.04 -9.81
N LYS A 503 24.66 -40.91 -10.28
CA LYS A 503 24.85 -40.41 -11.64
C LYS A 503 25.11 -38.92 -11.60
N LYS A 504 26.36 -38.51 -11.80
CA LYS A 504 26.74 -37.10 -11.75
C LYS A 504 26.00 -36.29 -12.81
N ASP A 505 25.81 -36.84 -14.01
CA ASP A 505 25.13 -36.17 -15.13
C ASP A 505 23.64 -35.92 -14.88
N SER A 506 23.05 -36.56 -13.86
CA SER A 506 21.66 -36.35 -13.45
C SER A 506 21.48 -35.14 -12.51
N LEU A 507 22.57 -34.56 -11.98
CA LEU A 507 22.56 -33.36 -11.14
C LEU A 507 22.47 -32.10 -12.02
N THR A 508 21.27 -31.83 -12.54
CA THR A 508 21.03 -30.77 -13.53
C THR A 508 20.35 -29.52 -12.97
N LYS A 509 19.61 -29.66 -11.86
CA LYS A 509 18.78 -28.64 -11.25
C LYS A 509 19.28 -28.31 -9.86
N ILE A 510 20.35 -27.52 -9.78
CA ILE A 510 20.91 -27.03 -8.51
C ILE A 510 20.07 -25.81 -8.08
N PRO A 511 19.33 -25.86 -6.95
CA PRO A 511 18.45 -24.76 -6.52
C PRO A 511 19.23 -23.45 -6.31
N PHE A 512 18.69 -22.36 -6.85
CA PHE A 512 19.30 -21.03 -6.83
C PHE A 512 18.26 -19.95 -6.50
N PHE A 513 18.69 -18.92 -5.78
CA PHE A 513 17.89 -17.72 -5.56
C PHE A 513 18.60 -16.49 -6.13
N SER A 514 17.91 -15.79 -7.03
CA SER A 514 18.37 -14.55 -7.64
C SER A 514 17.52 -13.39 -7.13
N SER A 515 18.14 -12.39 -6.51
CA SER A 515 17.46 -11.15 -6.13
C SER A 515 17.07 -10.27 -7.34
N SER A 516 17.60 -10.54 -8.54
CA SER A 516 17.33 -9.78 -9.77
C SER A 516 16.12 -10.27 -10.59
N LEU A 517 15.50 -11.40 -10.22
CA LEU A 517 14.33 -11.97 -10.89
C LEU A 517 13.10 -11.88 -9.97
N ASN A 518 12.43 -10.73 -9.96
CA ASN A 518 11.11 -10.58 -9.35
C ASN A 518 10.05 -10.68 -10.46
N PRO A 519 9.29 -11.78 -10.58
CA PRO A 519 8.15 -11.84 -11.48
C PRO A 519 6.99 -11.07 -10.87
N ASN A 520 6.32 -10.29 -11.72
CA ASN A 520 5.15 -9.46 -11.44
C ASN A 520 4.19 -10.07 -10.39
N ILE A 521 3.89 -9.28 -9.36
CA ILE A 521 2.73 -9.47 -8.49
C ILE A 521 1.49 -9.25 -9.36
N SER A 522 0.89 -10.34 -9.81
CA SER A 522 -0.47 -10.35 -10.34
C SER A 522 -1.43 -10.10 -9.19
N THR A 523 -2.01 -8.91 -9.14
CA THR A 523 -3.24 -8.65 -8.39
C THR A 523 -4.37 -9.48 -8.99
N SER A 524 -4.97 -10.35 -8.18
CA SER A 524 -6.26 -10.99 -8.50
C SER A 524 -7.21 -10.86 -7.31
N ASN A 525 -8.24 -10.06 -7.58
CA ASN A 525 -9.53 -9.82 -6.91
C ASN A 525 -9.55 -9.20 -5.51
#